data_AF-A0A2H6K9N6-F1
#
_entry.id   AF-A0A2H6K9N6-F1
#
_cell.length_a   1.000
_cell.length_b   1.000
_cell.length_c   1.000
_cell.angle_alpha   90.00
_cell.angle_beta   90.00
_cell.angle_gamma   90.00
#
_symmetry.space_group_name_H-M   'P 1'
#
loop_
_entity.id
_entity.type
_entity.pdbx_description
1 polymer ?
#
loop_
_entity_poly.entity_id
_entity_poly.type
_entity_poly.pdbx_seq_one_letter_code
_entity_poly.pdbx_strand_id
1 'polypeptide(L)'
;MSAKLKGAELYKKGDLDGAIDAWFQGIRALQFILNKKEEFHRDAPSKEDMQQKWSFFVNSYVQLSSNMSLALLKKGDYSGCIKYCNDALQYDKTNLKAFLRITQANAELGQFSKAVQHCNDALKIHPDNAELKMLKKKVLAQAAAHDRSQKHIMKGIFQKIEQDPRSLSGPKESLVSKVLSKAAGIAWKVAYPVLRLLGRYVKAVLIDFVVNPFKAAQNL
;
A
#
# COMPACT_ATOMS: atom_id res chain seq x y z
N MET A 1 -27.30 32.14 -5.24
CA MET A 1 -27.35 30.66 -5.36
C MET A 1 -26.17 30.08 -4.59
N SER A 2 -26.37 29.13 -3.67
CA SER A 2 -25.26 28.57 -2.87
C SER A 2 -24.29 27.79 -3.78
N ALA A 3 -22.99 27.82 -3.47
CA ALA A 3 -21.95 27.12 -4.24
C ALA A 3 -22.29 25.63 -4.45
N LYS A 4 -22.89 25.00 -3.44
CA LYS A 4 -23.40 23.62 -3.50
C LYS A 4 -24.44 23.43 -4.62
N LEU A 5 -25.47 24.28 -4.66
CA LEU A 5 -26.54 24.18 -5.65
C LEU A 5 -26.03 24.49 -7.05
N LYS A 6 -25.21 25.55 -7.19
CA LYS A 6 -24.63 25.94 -8.47
C LYS A 6 -23.80 24.81 -9.09
N GLY A 7 -22.87 24.24 -8.33
CA GLY A 7 -22.06 23.14 -8.84
C GLY A 7 -22.86 21.88 -9.11
N ALA A 8 -23.91 21.58 -8.31
CA ALA A 8 -24.78 20.44 -8.59
C ALA A 8 -25.60 20.59 -9.88
N GLU A 9 -26.06 21.82 -10.19
CA GLU A 9 -26.75 22.10 -11.44
C GLU A 9 -25.82 21.95 -12.65
N LEU A 10 -24.62 22.54 -12.59
CA LEU A 10 -23.62 22.44 -13.66
C LEU A 10 -23.20 20.99 -13.89
N TYR A 11 -23.00 20.23 -12.81
CA TYR A 11 -22.70 18.80 -12.89
C TYR A 11 -23.80 18.00 -13.58
N LYS A 12 -25.08 18.30 -13.30
CA LYS A 12 -26.22 17.67 -13.98
C LYS A 12 -26.29 18.02 -15.46
N LYS A 13 -25.86 19.23 -15.84
CA LYS A 13 -25.74 19.66 -17.24
C LYS A 13 -24.54 19.05 -17.96
N GLY A 14 -23.67 18.32 -17.25
CA GLY A 14 -22.46 17.71 -17.79
C GLY A 14 -21.23 18.62 -17.80
N ASP A 15 -21.38 19.88 -17.37
CA ASP A 15 -20.28 20.82 -17.20
C ASP A 15 -19.51 20.50 -15.91
N LEU A 16 -18.54 19.59 -16.03
CA LEU A 16 -17.71 19.15 -14.91
C LEU A 16 -16.78 20.27 -14.43
N ASP A 17 -16.25 21.09 -15.34
CA ASP A 17 -15.29 22.14 -15.00
C ASP A 17 -15.98 23.29 -14.26
N GLY A 18 -17.13 23.75 -14.75
CA GLY A 18 -17.93 24.75 -14.04
C GLY A 18 -18.43 24.25 -12.68
N ALA A 19 -18.75 22.94 -12.56
CA ALA A 19 -19.11 22.34 -11.28
C ALA A 19 -17.95 22.34 -10.28
N ILE A 20 -16.75 21.93 -10.74
CA ILE A 20 -15.51 21.92 -9.99
C ILE A 20 -15.18 23.33 -9.49
N ASP A 21 -15.25 24.33 -10.36
CA ASP A 21 -14.96 25.72 -9.99
C ASP A 21 -15.93 26.28 -8.96
N ALA A 22 -17.23 26.00 -9.14
CA ALA A 22 -18.26 26.43 -8.20
C ALA A 22 -18.06 25.80 -6.81
N TRP A 23 -17.74 24.50 -6.74
CA TRP A 23 -17.47 23.83 -5.48
C TRP A 23 -16.14 24.28 -4.87
N PHE A 24 -15.10 24.50 -5.68
CA PHE A 24 -13.79 24.98 -5.21
C PHE A 24 -13.92 26.32 -4.46
N GLN A 25 -14.67 27.27 -5.00
CA GLN A 25 -14.93 28.56 -4.34
C GLN A 25 -15.63 28.37 -2.98
N GLY A 26 -16.63 27.48 -2.92
CA GLY A 26 -17.34 27.17 -1.67
C GLY A 26 -16.45 26.48 -0.64
N ILE A 27 -15.65 25.51 -1.06
CA ILE A 27 -14.70 24.78 -0.20
C ILE A 27 -13.67 25.74 0.38
N ARG A 28 -13.12 26.67 -0.43
CA ARG A 28 -12.13 27.65 0.04
C ARG A 28 -12.69 28.53 1.15
N ALA A 29 -13.92 29.02 0.99
CA ALA A 29 -14.59 29.83 2.02
C ALA A 29 -14.82 29.02 3.30
N LEU A 30 -15.29 27.77 3.18
CA LEU A 30 -15.50 26.89 4.33
C LEU A 30 -14.18 26.52 5.02
N GLN A 31 -13.11 26.26 4.28
CA GLN A 31 -11.80 25.96 4.84
C GLN A 31 -11.25 27.14 5.64
N PHE A 32 -11.41 28.37 5.12
CA PHE A 32 -11.04 29.58 5.85
C PHE A 32 -11.81 29.71 7.17
N ILE A 33 -13.11 29.44 7.15
CA ILE A 33 -13.96 29.45 8.35
C ILE A 33 -13.49 28.36 9.34
N LEU A 34 -13.29 27.12 8.87
CA LEU A 34 -12.89 26.00 9.73
C LEU A 34 -11.50 26.19 10.36
N ASN A 35 -10.59 26.88 9.70
CA ASN A 35 -9.27 27.20 10.25
C ASN A 35 -9.34 28.19 11.43
N LYS A 36 -10.44 28.95 11.55
CA LYS A 36 -10.65 29.96 12.60
C LYS A 36 -11.53 29.44 13.74
N LYS A 37 -11.43 28.15 14.07
CA LYS A 37 -12.30 27.49 15.06
C LYS A 37 -12.38 28.24 16.40
N GLU A 38 -11.26 28.79 16.87
CA GLU A 38 -11.19 29.49 18.15
C GLU A 38 -11.97 30.81 18.16
N GLU A 39 -12.15 31.44 16.99
CA GLU A 39 -12.90 32.69 16.86
C GLU A 39 -14.43 32.48 16.98
N PHE A 40 -14.93 31.24 16.82
CA PHE A 40 -16.36 30.94 16.89
C PHE A 40 -16.99 31.28 18.24
N HIS A 41 -16.20 31.30 19.32
CA HIS A 41 -16.66 31.68 20.65
C HIS A 41 -17.16 33.13 20.73
N ARG A 42 -16.72 34.01 19.81
CA ARG A 42 -17.16 35.41 19.75
C ARG A 42 -18.58 35.56 19.25
N ASP A 43 -19.01 34.66 18.38
CA ASP A 43 -20.29 34.74 17.66
C ASP A 43 -21.35 33.78 18.21
N ALA A 44 -21.05 33.03 19.28
CA ALA A 44 -21.93 32.02 19.86
C ALA A 44 -22.08 32.24 21.38
N PRO A 45 -23.32 32.44 21.88
CA PRO A 45 -23.55 32.75 23.30
C PRO A 45 -23.33 31.55 24.24
N SER A 46 -23.37 30.32 23.70
CA SER A 46 -23.10 29.08 24.43
C SER A 46 -22.10 28.18 23.71
N LYS A 47 -21.51 27.22 24.43
CA LYS A 47 -20.63 26.19 23.83
C LYS A 47 -21.40 25.27 22.89
N GLU A 48 -22.66 25.01 23.21
CA GLU A 48 -23.58 24.20 22.42
C GLU A 48 -23.87 24.86 21.07
N ASP A 49 -24.16 26.18 21.05
CA ASP A 49 -24.38 26.93 19.82
C ASP A 49 -23.13 26.97 18.94
N MET A 50 -21.95 27.12 19.56
CA MET A 50 -20.66 27.07 18.87
C MET A 50 -20.46 25.71 18.19
N GLN A 51 -20.75 24.62 18.91
CA GLN A 51 -20.62 23.25 18.39
C GLN A 51 -21.63 22.98 17.26
N GLN A 52 -22.87 23.49 17.37
CA GLN A 52 -23.86 23.37 16.29
C GLN A 52 -23.43 24.13 15.03
N LYS A 53 -22.96 25.38 15.17
CA LYS A 53 -22.41 26.17 14.06
C LYS A 53 -21.22 25.48 13.41
N TRP A 54 -20.28 24.98 14.23
CA TRP A 54 -19.13 24.22 13.75
C TRP A 54 -19.57 22.98 12.96
N SER A 55 -20.49 22.19 13.50
CA SER A 55 -21.05 21.00 12.86
C SER A 55 -21.69 21.33 11.52
N PHE A 56 -22.42 22.45 11.43
CA PHE A 56 -23.02 22.92 10.18
C PHE A 56 -21.97 23.17 9.08
N PHE A 57 -20.89 23.88 9.39
CA PHE A 57 -19.83 24.15 8.43
C PHE A 57 -19.04 22.90 8.06
N VAL A 58 -18.73 22.04 9.04
CA VAL A 58 -18.07 20.75 8.79
C VAL A 58 -18.91 19.88 7.88
N ASN A 59 -20.21 19.72 8.16
CA ASN A 59 -21.10 18.92 7.32
C ASN A 59 -21.21 19.47 5.90
N SER A 60 -21.24 20.80 5.76
CA SER A 60 -21.22 21.47 4.46
C SER A 60 -19.91 21.21 3.71
N TYR A 61 -18.77 21.27 4.41
CA TYR A 61 -17.44 21.00 3.86
C TYR A 61 -17.31 19.56 3.38
N VAL A 62 -17.69 18.58 4.22
CA VAL A 62 -17.69 17.15 3.86
C VAL A 62 -18.55 16.87 2.63
N GLN A 63 -19.74 17.48 2.55
CA GLN A 63 -20.63 17.31 1.39
C GLN A 63 -20.03 17.89 0.10
N LEU A 64 -19.44 19.09 0.17
CA LEU A 64 -18.79 19.74 -0.97
C LEU A 64 -17.55 18.96 -1.42
N SER A 65 -16.69 18.55 -0.49
CA SER A 65 -15.51 17.71 -0.78
C SER A 65 -15.91 16.35 -1.36
N SER A 66 -17.02 15.76 -0.89
CA SER A 66 -17.59 14.54 -1.49
C SER A 66 -18.01 14.79 -2.94
N ASN A 67 -18.74 15.88 -3.24
CA ASN A 67 -19.12 16.19 -4.62
C ASN A 67 -17.91 16.47 -5.52
N MET A 68 -16.93 17.22 -5.00
CA MET A 68 -15.67 17.53 -5.68
C MET A 68 -14.91 16.25 -6.06
N SER A 69 -14.72 15.33 -5.10
CA SER A 69 -14.06 14.04 -5.36
C SER A 69 -14.77 13.24 -6.46
N LEU A 70 -16.11 13.27 -6.52
CA LEU A 70 -16.86 12.59 -7.58
C LEU A 70 -16.60 13.18 -8.96
N ALA A 71 -16.60 14.51 -9.10
CA ALA A 71 -16.32 15.14 -10.39
C ALA A 71 -14.87 14.91 -10.84
N LEU A 72 -13.90 15.03 -9.93
CA LEU A 72 -12.50 14.78 -10.25
C LEU A 72 -12.25 13.33 -10.65
N LEU A 73 -12.89 12.37 -9.98
CA LEU A 73 -12.84 10.96 -10.36
C LEU A 73 -13.36 10.74 -11.78
N LYS A 74 -14.47 11.39 -12.16
CA LYS A 74 -15.03 11.32 -13.53
C LYS A 74 -14.14 12.02 -14.57
N LYS A 75 -13.46 13.10 -14.18
CA LYS A 75 -12.52 13.84 -15.04
C LYS A 75 -11.19 13.09 -15.23
N GLY A 76 -10.91 12.08 -14.40
CA GLY A 76 -9.64 11.35 -14.40
C GLY A 76 -8.54 12.02 -13.58
N ASP A 77 -8.85 13.10 -12.85
CA ASP A 77 -7.93 13.68 -11.88
C ASP A 77 -7.98 12.90 -10.56
N TYR A 78 -7.28 11.77 -10.54
CA TYR A 78 -7.24 10.87 -9.40
C TYR A 78 -6.49 11.47 -8.21
N SER A 79 -5.45 12.27 -8.44
CA SER A 79 -4.69 12.93 -7.37
C SER A 79 -5.55 13.96 -6.64
N GLY A 80 -6.27 14.80 -7.38
CA GLY A 80 -7.25 15.73 -6.82
C GLY A 80 -8.38 15.00 -6.11
N CYS A 81 -8.90 13.91 -6.69
CA CYS A 81 -9.92 13.08 -6.05
C CYS A 81 -9.46 12.57 -4.67
N ILE A 82 -8.23 12.03 -4.57
CA ILE A 82 -7.66 11.52 -3.31
C ILE A 82 -7.58 12.63 -2.26
N LYS A 83 -7.13 13.83 -2.65
CA LYS A 83 -7.06 14.99 -1.75
C LYS A 83 -8.42 15.28 -1.12
N TYR A 84 -9.45 15.48 -1.93
CA TYR A 84 -10.78 15.84 -1.40
C TYR A 84 -11.49 14.68 -0.68
N CYS A 85 -11.16 13.42 -1.01
CA CYS A 85 -11.59 12.28 -0.21
C CYS A 85 -10.94 12.29 1.18
N ASN A 86 -9.64 12.56 1.28
CA ASN A 86 -8.95 12.67 2.57
C ASN A 86 -9.51 13.83 3.40
N ASP A 87 -9.76 14.99 2.78
CA ASP A 87 -10.40 16.14 3.42
C ASP A 87 -11.77 15.78 3.99
N ALA A 88 -12.57 15.00 3.27
CA ALA A 88 -13.86 14.51 3.77
C ALA A 88 -13.69 13.52 4.94
N LEU A 89 -12.75 12.57 4.82
CA LEU A 89 -12.48 11.55 5.83
C LEU A 89 -11.85 12.11 7.11
N GLN A 90 -11.17 13.27 7.04
CA GLN A 90 -10.64 13.96 8.20
C GLN A 90 -11.74 14.33 9.20
N TYR A 91 -12.90 14.75 8.70
CA TYR A 91 -14.04 15.17 9.52
C TYR A 91 -15.09 14.06 9.68
N ASP A 92 -15.31 13.26 8.65
CA ASP A 92 -16.26 12.14 8.64
C ASP A 92 -15.52 10.83 8.35
N LYS A 93 -14.99 10.22 9.42
CA LYS A 93 -14.17 8.99 9.35
C LYS A 93 -14.95 7.77 8.88
N THR A 94 -16.28 7.82 8.80
CA THR A 94 -17.13 6.70 8.39
C THR A 94 -17.73 6.91 6.99
N ASN A 95 -17.30 7.95 6.27
CA ASN A 95 -17.85 8.32 4.96
C ASN A 95 -17.60 7.24 3.89
N LEU A 96 -18.60 6.40 3.66
CA LEU A 96 -18.53 5.30 2.69
C LEU A 96 -18.20 5.80 1.27
N LYS A 97 -18.80 6.92 0.84
CA LYS A 97 -18.58 7.47 -0.51
C LYS A 97 -17.13 7.91 -0.70
N ALA A 98 -16.53 8.52 0.32
CA ALA A 98 -15.12 8.91 0.27
C ALA A 98 -14.20 7.69 0.18
N PHE A 99 -14.48 6.63 0.96
CA PHE A 99 -13.72 5.38 0.90
C PHE A 99 -13.79 4.67 -0.47
N LEU A 100 -14.97 4.60 -1.08
CA LEU A 100 -15.13 4.01 -2.40
C LEU A 100 -14.31 4.77 -3.45
N ARG A 101 -14.41 6.10 -3.45
CA ARG A 101 -13.74 6.96 -4.43
C ARG A 101 -12.23 7.02 -4.24
N ILE A 102 -11.73 7.14 -3.01
CA ILE A 102 -10.29 7.14 -2.74
C ILE A 102 -9.64 5.81 -3.10
N THR A 103 -10.35 4.70 -2.86
CA THR A 103 -9.91 3.37 -3.26
C THR A 103 -9.81 3.27 -4.78
N GLN A 104 -10.88 3.69 -5.48
CA GLN A 104 -10.90 3.68 -6.93
C GLN A 104 -9.79 4.57 -7.52
N ALA A 105 -9.65 5.81 -7.04
CA ALA A 105 -8.62 6.73 -7.51
C ALA A 105 -7.19 6.21 -7.29
N ASN A 106 -6.90 5.59 -6.14
CA ASN A 106 -5.59 4.95 -5.92
C ASN A 106 -5.36 3.78 -6.87
N ALA A 107 -6.39 2.98 -7.18
CA ALA A 107 -6.28 1.88 -8.10
C ALA A 107 -5.99 2.34 -9.54
N GLU A 108 -6.65 3.40 -10.00
CA GLU A 108 -6.39 4.00 -11.32
C GLU A 108 -4.98 4.62 -11.41
N LEU A 109 -4.42 5.10 -10.30
CA LEU A 109 -3.01 5.54 -10.22
C LEU A 109 -1.99 4.39 -10.09
N GLY A 110 -2.44 3.12 -10.10
CA GLY A 110 -1.57 1.96 -9.88
C GLY A 110 -1.06 1.82 -8.43
N GLN A 111 -1.57 2.62 -7.49
CA GLN A 111 -1.24 2.57 -6.06
C GLN A 111 -2.06 1.49 -5.35
N PHE A 112 -1.97 0.25 -5.85
CA PHE A 112 -2.83 -0.86 -5.42
C PHE A 112 -2.75 -1.19 -3.93
N SER A 113 -1.57 -1.08 -3.32
CA SER A 113 -1.37 -1.31 -1.89
C SER A 113 -2.24 -0.35 -1.04
N LYS A 114 -2.21 0.95 -1.37
CA LYS A 114 -3.03 1.97 -0.69
C LYS A 114 -4.52 1.77 -0.96
N ALA A 115 -4.89 1.45 -2.19
CA ALA A 115 -6.28 1.15 -2.54
C ALA A 115 -6.84 -0.01 -1.68
N VAL A 116 -6.09 -1.12 -1.58
CA VAL A 116 -6.50 -2.26 -0.73
C VAL A 116 -6.57 -1.87 0.74
N GLN A 117 -5.64 -1.05 1.24
CA GLN A 117 -5.67 -0.54 2.61
C GLN A 117 -6.95 0.25 2.89
N HIS A 118 -7.27 1.25 2.06
CA HIS A 118 -8.51 2.03 2.20
C HIS A 118 -9.76 1.16 2.15
N CYS A 119 -9.79 0.16 1.26
CA CYS A 119 -10.89 -0.80 1.17
C CYS A 119 -11.04 -1.64 2.45
N ASN A 120 -9.92 -2.09 3.03
CA ASN A 120 -9.93 -2.84 4.29
C ASN A 120 -10.39 -1.99 5.46
N ASP A 121 -9.92 -0.74 5.56
CA ASP A 121 -10.33 0.18 6.62
C ASP A 121 -11.82 0.51 6.50
N ALA A 122 -12.32 0.71 5.29
CA ALA A 122 -13.73 0.90 5.03
C ALA A 122 -14.58 -0.33 5.41
N LEU A 123 -14.10 -1.55 5.13
CA LEU A 123 -14.77 -2.80 5.49
C LEU A 123 -14.76 -3.09 7.00
N LYS A 124 -13.81 -2.54 7.77
CA LYS A 124 -13.88 -2.60 9.25
C LYS A 124 -15.07 -1.81 9.79
N ILE A 125 -15.44 -0.72 9.11
CA ILE A 125 -16.55 0.16 9.49
C ILE A 125 -17.86 -0.35 8.89
N HIS A 126 -17.83 -0.81 7.64
CA HIS A 126 -18.98 -1.26 6.86
C HIS A 126 -18.79 -2.71 6.39
N PRO A 127 -18.81 -3.70 7.30
CA PRO A 127 -18.42 -5.09 7.00
C PRO A 127 -19.29 -5.78 5.94
N ASP A 128 -20.55 -5.41 5.83
CA ASP A 128 -21.51 -6.03 4.92
C ASP A 128 -21.70 -5.29 3.59
N ASN A 129 -20.93 -4.23 3.36
CA ASN A 129 -21.05 -3.46 2.14
C ASN A 129 -20.53 -4.27 0.93
N ALA A 130 -21.44 -4.68 0.05
CA ALA A 130 -21.14 -5.46 -1.14
C ALA A 130 -20.25 -4.70 -2.14
N GLU A 131 -20.45 -3.38 -2.28
CA GLU A 131 -19.69 -2.53 -3.20
C GLU A 131 -18.20 -2.49 -2.84
N LEU A 132 -17.87 -2.33 -1.56
CA LEU A 132 -16.49 -2.39 -1.06
C LEU A 132 -15.86 -3.76 -1.29
N LYS A 133 -16.60 -4.86 -1.05
CA LYS A 133 -16.10 -6.23 -1.31
C LYS A 133 -15.79 -6.43 -2.79
N MET A 134 -16.68 -5.97 -3.68
CA MET A 134 -16.48 -6.01 -5.13
C MET A 134 -15.29 -5.15 -5.56
N LEU A 135 -15.20 -3.91 -5.04
CA LEU A 135 -14.12 -3.00 -5.36
C LEU A 135 -12.77 -3.59 -4.93
N LYS A 136 -12.67 -4.16 -3.72
CA LYS A 136 -11.46 -4.85 -3.26
C LYS A 136 -11.06 -5.98 -4.21
N LYS A 137 -12.01 -6.81 -4.65
CA LYS A 137 -11.74 -7.89 -5.63
C LYS A 137 -11.22 -7.33 -6.96
N LYS A 138 -11.82 -6.23 -7.45
CA LYS A 138 -11.38 -5.54 -8.67
C LYS A 138 -9.94 -5.03 -8.53
N VAL A 139 -9.62 -4.34 -7.44
CA VAL A 139 -8.28 -3.80 -7.16
C VAL A 139 -7.24 -4.92 -7.08
N LEU A 140 -7.53 -6.03 -6.40
CA LEU A 140 -6.62 -7.17 -6.32
C LEU A 140 -6.38 -7.81 -7.70
N ALA A 141 -7.41 -7.92 -8.53
CA ALA A 141 -7.27 -8.42 -9.90
C ALA A 141 -6.41 -7.49 -10.77
N GLN A 142 -6.60 -6.17 -10.64
CA GLN A 142 -5.77 -5.16 -11.33
C GLN A 142 -4.31 -5.24 -10.87
N ALA A 143 -4.06 -5.37 -9.56
CA ALA A 143 -2.71 -5.52 -9.01
C ALA A 143 -2.01 -6.78 -9.54
N ALA A 144 -2.70 -7.92 -9.53
CA ALA A 144 -2.15 -9.18 -10.05
C ALA A 144 -1.90 -9.12 -11.56
N ALA A 145 -2.74 -8.43 -12.33
CA ALA A 145 -2.52 -8.20 -13.76
C ALA A 145 -1.29 -7.31 -14.00
N HIS A 146 -1.15 -6.23 -13.22
CA HIS A 146 0.00 -5.34 -13.28
C HIS A 146 1.31 -6.09 -12.95
N ASP A 147 1.34 -6.86 -11.85
CA ASP A 147 2.50 -7.64 -11.45
C ASP A 147 2.91 -8.69 -12.50
N ARG A 148 1.94 -9.35 -13.14
CA ARG A 148 2.20 -10.29 -14.24
C ARG A 148 2.83 -9.58 -15.44
N SER A 149 2.32 -8.40 -15.80
CA SER A 149 2.87 -7.59 -16.88
C SER A 149 4.31 -7.17 -16.57
N GLN A 150 4.57 -6.66 -15.37
CA GLN A 150 5.92 -6.26 -14.93
C GLN A 150 6.89 -7.44 -14.94
N LYS A 151 6.49 -8.62 -14.46
CA LYS A 151 7.30 -9.85 -14.52
C LYS A 151 7.63 -10.25 -15.96
N HIS A 152 6.65 -10.17 -16.86
CA HIS A 152 6.85 -10.49 -18.28
C HIS A 152 7.85 -9.53 -18.93
N ILE A 153 7.67 -8.22 -18.70
CA ILE A 153 8.59 -7.18 -19.19
C ILE A 153 10.00 -7.44 -18.67
N MET A 154 10.13 -7.68 -17.36
CA MET A 154 11.42 -7.93 -16.72
C MET A 154 12.11 -9.18 -17.28
N LYS A 155 11.37 -10.27 -17.49
CA LYS A 155 11.90 -11.48 -18.13
C LYS A 155 12.45 -11.19 -19.53
N GLY A 156 11.72 -10.41 -20.33
CA GLY A 156 12.19 -10.00 -21.67
C GLY A 156 13.43 -9.12 -21.64
N ILE A 157 13.54 -8.22 -20.64
CA ILE A 157 14.74 -7.41 -20.44
C ILE A 157 15.94 -8.28 -20.08
N PHE A 158 15.79 -9.21 -19.12
CA PHE A 158 16.87 -10.12 -18.73
C PHE A 158 17.34 -11.02 -19.89
N GLN A 159 16.42 -11.57 -20.67
CA GLN A 159 16.78 -12.37 -21.85
C GLN A 159 17.63 -11.57 -22.85
N LYS A 160 17.31 -10.29 -23.08
CA LYS A 160 18.11 -9.42 -23.95
C LYS A 160 19.49 -9.09 -23.36
N ILE A 161 19.57 -8.90 -22.04
CA ILE A 161 20.84 -8.67 -21.34
C ILE A 161 21.73 -9.92 -21.49
N GLU A 162 21.20 -11.11 -21.24
CA GLU A 162 21.93 -12.38 -21.35
C GLU A 162 22.44 -12.66 -22.76
N GLN A 163 21.69 -12.23 -23.79
CA GLN A 163 22.08 -12.39 -25.19
C GLN A 163 23.09 -11.33 -25.67
N ASP A 164 23.25 -10.20 -24.98
CA ASP A 164 24.18 -9.15 -25.39
C ASP A 164 25.63 -9.58 -25.11
N PRO A 165 26.51 -9.66 -26.13
CA PRO A 165 27.91 -10.05 -25.93
C PRO A 165 28.67 -9.18 -24.92
N ARG A 166 28.25 -7.93 -24.72
CA ARG A 166 28.85 -7.01 -23.73
C ARG A 166 28.51 -7.39 -22.30
N SER A 167 27.40 -8.10 -22.03
CA SER A 167 27.04 -8.51 -20.68
C SER A 167 27.98 -9.58 -20.12
N LEU A 168 28.56 -10.41 -21.00
CA LEU A 168 29.55 -11.43 -20.69
C LEU A 168 30.94 -10.85 -20.36
N SER A 169 31.16 -9.57 -20.66
CA SER A 169 32.43 -8.85 -20.44
C SER A 169 32.56 -8.21 -19.06
N GLY A 170 31.51 -8.26 -18.23
CA GLY A 170 31.59 -7.87 -16.82
C GLY A 170 32.52 -8.81 -16.03
N PRO A 171 33.14 -8.37 -14.93
CA PRO A 171 33.98 -9.24 -14.11
C PRO A 171 33.17 -10.48 -13.68
N LYS A 172 33.56 -11.66 -14.17
CA LYS A 172 32.87 -12.94 -13.89
C LYS A 172 32.85 -13.30 -12.41
N GLU A 173 33.67 -12.64 -11.59
CA GLU A 173 33.68 -12.76 -10.14
C GLU A 173 33.48 -11.37 -9.54
N SER A 174 32.40 -11.19 -8.78
CA SER A 174 32.27 -10.01 -7.94
C SER A 174 33.32 -10.08 -6.83
N LEU A 175 33.83 -8.93 -6.38
CA LEU A 175 34.77 -8.89 -5.26
C LEU A 175 34.19 -9.62 -4.03
N VAL A 176 32.87 -9.54 -3.85
CA VAL A 176 32.11 -10.25 -2.80
C VAL A 176 32.22 -11.77 -2.97
N SER A 177 32.07 -12.31 -4.19
CA SER A 177 32.18 -13.76 -4.43
C SER A 177 33.59 -14.28 -4.19
N LYS A 178 34.64 -13.50 -4.53
CA LYS A 178 36.04 -13.81 -4.20
C LYS A 178 36.30 -13.84 -2.70
N VAL A 179 35.78 -12.87 -1.96
CA VAL A 179 35.96 -12.79 -0.51
C VAL A 179 35.24 -13.95 0.18
N LEU A 180 34.02 -14.27 -0.25
CA LEU A 180 33.24 -15.37 0.29
C LEU A 180 33.88 -16.74 0.00
N SER A 181 34.35 -16.99 -1.22
CA SER A 181 35.02 -18.26 -1.56
C SER A 181 36.32 -18.45 -0.78
N LYS A 182 37.10 -17.38 -0.61
CA LYS A 182 38.33 -17.41 0.18
C LYS A 182 38.05 -17.62 1.67
N ALA A 183 37.02 -16.97 2.21
CA ALA A 183 36.56 -17.16 3.58
C ALA A 183 36.07 -18.59 3.83
N ALA A 184 35.27 -19.16 2.91
CA ALA A 184 34.79 -20.54 2.99
C ALA A 184 35.95 -21.56 2.95
N GLY A 185 36.96 -21.34 2.09
CA GLY A 185 38.15 -22.18 2.04
C GLY A 185 39.00 -22.14 3.32
N ILE A 186 39.12 -20.98 3.95
CA ILE A 186 39.80 -20.82 5.25
C ILE A 186 39.01 -21.55 6.35
N ALA A 187 37.69 -21.34 6.41
CA ALA A 187 36.82 -22.00 7.37
C ALA A 187 36.90 -23.54 7.25
N TRP A 188 36.90 -24.07 6.03
CA TRP A 188 37.08 -25.51 5.79
C TRP A 188 38.45 -26.02 6.26
N LYS A 189 39.53 -25.29 6.00
CA LYS A 189 40.89 -25.67 6.47
C LYS A 189 40.99 -25.74 8.00
N VAL A 190 40.24 -24.89 8.71
CA VAL A 190 40.22 -24.88 10.18
C VAL A 190 39.29 -25.95 10.75
N ALA A 191 38.11 -26.15 10.14
CA ALA A 191 37.11 -27.10 10.63
C ALA A 191 37.45 -28.57 10.28
N TYR A 192 38.06 -28.81 9.12
CA TYR A 192 38.32 -30.15 8.60
C TYR A 192 39.19 -31.03 9.53
N PRO A 193 40.29 -30.56 10.15
CA PRO A 193 41.08 -31.36 11.09
C PRO A 193 40.27 -31.81 12.32
N VAL A 194 39.43 -30.92 12.86
CA VAL A 194 38.59 -31.20 14.04
C VAL A 194 37.50 -32.21 13.68
N LEU A 195 36.79 -32.01 12.56
CA LEU A 195 35.79 -32.95 12.06
C LEU A 195 36.40 -34.33 11.75
N ARG A 196 37.62 -34.36 11.20
CA ARG A 196 38.35 -35.60 10.91
C ARG A 196 38.77 -36.33 12.20
N LEU A 197 39.19 -35.61 13.24
CA LEU A 197 39.51 -36.17 14.55
C LEU A 197 38.27 -36.72 15.26
N LEU A 198 37.18 -35.95 15.28
CA LEU A 198 35.89 -36.39 15.81
C LEU A 198 35.38 -37.64 15.08
N GLY A 199 35.47 -37.68 13.75
CA GLY A 199 35.09 -38.86 12.97
C GLY A 199 35.94 -40.09 13.28
N ARG A 200 37.26 -39.93 13.51
CA ARG A 200 38.13 -41.02 13.95
C ARG A 200 37.78 -41.51 15.35
N TYR A 201 37.48 -40.60 16.27
CA TYR A 201 37.10 -40.92 17.63
C TYR A 201 35.77 -41.69 17.69
N VAL A 202 34.74 -41.20 16.98
CA VAL A 202 33.44 -41.89 16.87
C VAL A 202 33.60 -43.28 16.26
N LYS A 203 34.44 -43.43 15.22
CA LYS A 203 34.73 -44.73 14.61
C LYS A 203 35.41 -45.69 15.60
N ALA A 204 36.36 -45.22 16.41
CA ALA A 204 37.03 -46.02 17.42
C ALA A 204 36.05 -46.47 18.52
N VAL A 205 35.23 -45.55 19.06
CA VAL A 205 34.21 -45.87 20.07
C VAL A 205 33.20 -46.89 19.55
N LEU A 206 32.74 -46.76 18.30
CA LEU A 206 31.82 -47.75 17.70
C LEU A 206 32.48 -49.12 17.55
N ILE A 207 33.76 -49.19 17.19
CA ILE A 207 34.49 -50.45 17.09
C ILE A 207 34.59 -51.11 18.48
N ASP A 208 34.99 -50.35 19.48
CA ASP A 208 35.26 -50.89 20.82
C ASP A 208 33.99 -51.26 21.59
N PHE A 209 32.92 -50.48 21.46
CA PHE A 209 31.69 -50.65 22.25
C PHE A 209 30.53 -51.33 21.51
N VAL A 210 30.58 -51.43 20.18
CA VAL A 210 29.50 -52.06 19.39
C VAL A 210 30.02 -53.25 18.61
N VAL A 211 31.10 -53.11 17.85
CA VAL A 211 31.56 -54.17 16.94
C VAL A 211 32.29 -55.29 17.68
N ASN A 212 33.22 -54.96 18.57
CA ASN A 212 34.02 -55.94 19.31
C ASN A 212 33.18 -56.78 20.28
N PRO A 213 32.24 -56.22 21.08
CA PRO A 213 31.38 -57.00 21.97
C PRO A 213 30.40 -57.88 21.20
N PHE A 214 29.88 -57.40 20.06
CA PHE A 214 28.97 -58.16 19.20
C PHE A 214 29.68 -59.36 18.55
N LYS A 215 30.92 -59.19 18.09
CA LYS A 215 31.75 -60.31 17.58
C LYS A 215 32.10 -61.31 18.68
N ALA A 216 32.34 -60.86 19.91
CA ALA A 216 32.60 -61.76 21.04
C ALA A 216 31.35 -62.58 21.40
N ALA A 217 30.15 -61.99 21.31
CA ALA A 217 28.88 -62.67 21.56
C ALA A 217 28.46 -63.66 20.46
N GLN A 218 28.97 -63.52 19.23
CA GLN A 218 28.72 -64.46 18.12
C GLN A 218 29.67 -65.67 18.10
N ASN A 219 30.77 -65.62 18.86
CA ASN A 219 31.79 -66.68 18.93
C ASN A 219 31.72 -67.52 20.23
N LEU A 220 30.60 -67.38 20.97
CA LEU A 220 30.19 -68.23 22.10
C LEU A 220 29.03 -69.11 21.65
#